data_AF-A0A6A3B9F2-F1
#
_entry.id   AF-A0A6A3B9F2-F1
#
_cell.length_a   1.000
_cell.length_b   1.000
_cell.length_c   1.000
_cell.angle_alpha   90.00
_cell.angle_beta   90.00
_cell.angle_gamma   90.00
#
_symmetry.space_group_name_H-M   'P 1'
#
loop_
_entity.id
_entity.type
_entity.pdbx_description
1 polymer ?
#
loop_
_entity_poly.entity_id
_entity_poly.type
_entity_poly.pdbx_seq_one_letter_code
_entity_poly.pdbx_strand_id
1 'polypeptide(L)'
;MGAEGFITELCNGFRLLMDGERGVITFESLKKNSVALGLDDLRDDEIVCMLSEGDLDGDGALNQVEFCTLMFRLSPGLMDNNGSRQWVEEYGVI
;
A
#
# COMPACT_ATOMS: atom_id res chain seq x y z
N MET A 1 -8.44 -0.84 -17.10
CA MET A 1 -8.04 0.34 -16.33
C MET A 1 -6.54 0.51 -16.54
N GLY A 2 -6.08 1.66 -17.01
CA GLY A 2 -4.64 1.92 -17.22
C GLY A 2 -3.90 2.14 -15.90
N ALA A 3 -2.57 2.20 -15.95
CA ALA A 3 -1.70 2.40 -14.78
C ALA A 3 -2.09 3.65 -13.94
N GLU A 4 -2.60 4.70 -14.58
CA GLU A 4 -3.07 5.92 -13.91
C GLU A 4 -4.26 5.68 -12.95
N GLY A 5 -5.15 4.74 -13.31
CA GLY A 5 -6.28 4.38 -12.45
C GLY A 5 -5.82 3.70 -11.17
N PHE A 6 -4.87 2.78 -11.29
CA PHE A 6 -4.30 2.06 -10.15
C PHE A 6 -3.57 2.98 -9.18
N ILE A 7 -2.76 3.91 -9.69
CA ILE A 7 -2.06 4.91 -8.86
C ILE A 7 -3.07 5.78 -8.11
N THR A 8 -4.16 6.16 -8.76
CA THR A 8 -5.23 6.94 -8.12
C THR A 8 -5.90 6.15 -6.99
N GLU A 9 -6.18 4.87 -7.19
CA GLU A 9 -6.74 3.99 -6.16
C GLU A 9 -5.79 3.81 -4.98
N LEU A 10 -4.48 3.66 -5.22
CA LEU A 10 -3.48 3.61 -4.15
C LEU A 10 -3.44 4.91 -3.34
N CYS A 11 -3.47 6.06 -4.00
CA CYS A 11 -3.50 7.36 -3.31
C CYS A 11 -4.77 7.52 -2.45
N ASN A 12 -5.91 7.05 -2.94
CA ASN A 12 -7.16 7.08 -2.20
C ASN A 12 -7.14 6.13 -1.01
N GLY A 13 -6.61 4.92 -1.19
CA GLY A 13 -6.41 3.95 -0.10
C GLY A 13 -5.50 4.50 0.99
N PHE A 14 -4.38 5.13 0.61
CA PHE A 14 -3.49 5.81 1.56
C PHE A 14 -4.23 6.86 2.39
N ARG A 15 -5.01 7.74 1.73
CA ARG A 15 -5.78 8.80 2.40
C ARG A 15 -6.85 8.26 3.35
N LEU A 16 -7.41 7.07 3.07
CA LEU A 16 -8.37 6.42 3.96
C LEU A 16 -7.68 5.83 5.19
N LEU A 17 -6.44 5.36 5.06
CA LEU A 17 -5.72 4.68 6.13
C LEU A 17 -4.87 5.61 7.01
N MET A 18 -4.44 6.75 6.48
CA MET A 18 -3.53 7.65 7.19
C MET A 18 -4.14 8.28 8.44
N ASP A 19 -3.26 8.67 9.36
CA ASP A 19 -3.55 9.62 10.40
C ASP A 19 -3.73 11.02 9.77
N GLY A 20 -4.89 11.63 9.98
CA GLY A 20 -5.22 12.92 9.38
C GLY A 20 -4.39 14.09 9.89
N GLU A 21 -3.89 14.01 11.13
CA GLU A 21 -3.08 15.07 11.74
C GLU A 21 -1.60 14.89 11.38
N ARG A 22 -1.11 13.66 11.35
CA ARG A 22 0.30 13.36 11.04
C ARG A 22 0.59 13.26 9.55
N GLY A 23 -0.41 12.96 8.71
CA GLY A 23 -0.25 12.79 7.27
C GLY A 23 0.46 11.51 6.85
N VAL A 24 0.57 10.53 7.76
CA VAL A 24 1.22 9.22 7.55
C VAL A 24 0.34 8.11 8.11
N ILE A 25 0.52 6.88 7.63
CA ILE A 25 -0.16 5.71 8.21
C ILE A 25 0.62 5.27 9.44
N THR A 26 -0.04 5.30 10.60
CA THR A 26 0.51 4.82 11.86
C THR A 26 -0.13 3.48 12.22
N PHE A 27 0.42 2.79 13.21
CA PHE A 27 -0.22 1.59 13.77
C PHE A 27 -1.67 1.85 14.19
N GLU A 28 -1.91 2.95 14.89
CA GLU A 28 -3.25 3.32 15.37
C GLU A 28 -4.19 3.67 14.23
N SER A 29 -3.71 4.44 13.24
CA SER A 29 -4.53 4.85 12.09
C SER A 29 -4.87 3.64 11.22
N LEU A 30 -3.90 2.76 10.96
CA LEU A 30 -4.11 1.53 10.18
C LEU A 30 -5.11 0.62 10.88
N LYS A 31 -4.95 0.38 12.19
CA LYS A 31 -5.87 -0.44 12.98
C LYS A 31 -7.30 0.10 12.99
N LYS A 32 -7.44 1.41 13.17
CA LYS A 32 -8.76 2.07 13.25
C LYS A 32 -9.44 2.15 11.88
N ASN A 33 -8.68 2.54 10.86
CA ASN A 33 -9.25 2.89 9.56
C ASN A 33 -9.39 1.68 8.63
N SER A 34 -8.64 0.60 8.86
CA SER A 34 -8.81 -0.67 8.13
C SER A 34 -10.20 -1.27 8.28
N VAL A 35 -10.85 -1.05 9.43
CA VAL A 35 -12.25 -1.44 9.66
C VAL A 35 -13.19 -0.80 8.62
N ALA A 36 -12.93 0.45 8.20
CA ALA A 36 -13.73 1.12 7.19
C ALA A 36 -13.57 0.51 5.78
N LEU A 37 -12.50 -0.26 5.57
CA LEU A 37 -12.25 -1.03 4.34
C LEU A 37 -12.76 -2.47 4.43
N GLY A 38 -13.44 -2.85 5.53
CA GLY A 38 -13.90 -4.22 5.76
C GLY A 38 -12.76 -5.19 6.08
N LEU A 39 -11.65 -4.68 6.64
CA LEU A 39 -10.50 -5.46 7.10
C LEU A 39 -10.49 -5.52 8.64
N ASP A 40 -11.64 -5.81 9.25
CA ASP A 40 -11.81 -5.82 10.70
C ASP A 40 -11.05 -6.94 11.43
N ASP A 41 -10.57 -7.95 10.70
CA ASP A 41 -9.80 -9.08 11.23
C ASP A 41 -8.27 -8.88 11.22
N LEU A 42 -7.79 -7.67 10.91
CA LEU A 42 -6.35 -7.38 11.01
C LEU A 42 -5.90 -7.38 12.47
N ARG A 43 -5.08 -8.38 12.80
CA ARG A 43 -4.47 -8.52 14.13
C ARG A 43 -3.29 -7.56 14.29
N ASP A 44 -2.95 -7.26 15.53
CA ASP A 44 -1.84 -6.35 15.85
C ASP A 44 -0.51 -6.83 15.26
N ASP A 45 -0.25 -8.14 15.22
CA ASP A 45 0.94 -8.72 14.60
C ASP A 45 0.99 -8.50 13.08
N GLU A 46 -0.15 -8.59 12.40
CA GLU A 46 -0.25 -8.33 10.95
C GLU A 46 -0.01 -6.85 10.65
N ILE A 47 -0.57 -5.94 11.46
CA ILE A 47 -0.38 -4.50 11.30
C ILE A 47 1.09 -4.12 11.53
N VAL A 48 1.72 -4.66 12.57
CA VAL A 48 3.17 -4.45 12.81
C VAL A 48 3.99 -4.98 11.65
N CYS A 49 3.65 -6.16 11.11
CA CYS A 49 4.33 -6.73 9.95
C CYS A 49 4.20 -5.80 8.72
N MET A 50 3.00 -5.29 8.44
CA MET A 50 2.76 -4.36 7.33
C MET A 50 3.57 -3.07 7.45
N LEU A 51 3.61 -2.48 8.64
CA LEU A 51 4.42 -1.29 8.88
C LEU A 51 5.90 -1.60 8.71
N SER A 52 6.39 -2.65 9.37
CA SER A 52 7.82 -3.01 9.33
C SER A 52 8.31 -3.39 7.93
N GLU A 53 7.44 -3.92 7.06
CA GLU A 53 7.80 -4.29 5.69
C GLU A 53 7.79 -3.09 4.73
N GLY A 54 7.00 -2.06 5.02
CA GLY A 54 6.85 -0.87 4.20
C GLY A 54 7.68 0.33 4.65
N ASP A 55 8.03 0.41 5.93
CA ASP A 55 8.78 1.51 6.55
C ASP A 55 10.26 1.43 6.12
N LEU A 56 10.65 2.29 5.19
CA LEU A 56 11.99 2.29 4.58
C LEU A 56 12.95 3.24 5.28
N ASP A 57 12.43 4.26 5.95
CA ASP A 57 13.22 5.25 6.68
C ASP A 57 13.35 4.96 8.19
N GLY A 58 12.55 4.05 8.72
CA GLY A 58 12.57 3.57 10.09
C GLY A 58 11.87 4.50 11.08
N ASP A 59 10.94 5.36 10.63
CA ASP A 59 10.20 6.28 11.50
C ASP A 59 9.02 5.63 12.24
N GLY A 60 8.72 4.36 11.94
CA GLY A 60 7.63 3.58 12.54
C GLY A 60 6.25 3.88 11.94
N ALA A 61 6.18 4.55 10.80
CA ALA A 61 4.98 4.87 10.05
C ALA A 61 5.19 4.57 8.55
N LEU A 62 4.12 4.72 7.75
CA LEU A 62 4.24 4.71 6.29
C LEU A 62 3.83 6.06 5.74
N ASN A 63 4.77 6.70 5.04
CA ASN A 63 4.43 7.81 4.16
C ASN A 63 3.80 7.29 2.84
N GLN A 64 3.33 8.22 2.00
CA GLN A 64 2.63 7.85 0.77
C GLN A 64 3.49 7.03 -0.19
N VAL A 65 4.79 7.32 -0.28
CA VAL A 65 5.71 6.62 -1.19
C VAL A 65 5.97 5.20 -0.71
N GLU A 66 6.17 5.02 0.59
CA GLU A 66 6.35 3.73 1.25
C GLU A 66 5.14 2.84 1.09
N PHE A 67 3.94 3.36 1.37
CA PHE A 67 2.70 2.64 1.19
C PHE A 67 2.48 2.20 -0.27
N CYS A 68 2.69 3.11 -1.23
CA CYS A 68 2.58 2.77 -2.65
C CYS A 68 3.58 1.68 -3.02
N THR A 69 4.84 1.81 -2.60
CA THR A 69 5.90 0.83 -2.87
C THR A 69 5.55 -0.54 -2.31
N LEU A 70 5.07 -0.60 -1.06
CA LEU A 70 4.61 -1.83 -0.43
C LEU A 70 3.46 -2.47 -1.22
N MET A 71 2.45 -1.69 -1.62
CA MET A 71 1.31 -2.21 -2.38
C MET A 71 1.69 -2.70 -3.78
N PHE A 72 2.64 -2.04 -4.45
CA PHE A 72 3.21 -2.53 -5.70
C PHE A 72 3.95 -3.87 -5.51
N ARG A 73 4.72 -4.02 -4.43
CA ARG A 73 5.44 -5.26 -4.09
C ARG A 73 4.51 -6.41 -3.73
N LEU A 74 3.33 -6.11 -3.16
CA LEU A 74 2.30 -7.09 -2.77
C LEU A 74 1.31 -7.43 -3.90
N SER A 75 1.19 -6.57 -4.92
CA SER A 75 0.35 -6.80 -6.11
C SER A 75 1.00 -7.44 -7.36
N PRO A 76 2.08 -8.27 -7.32
CA PRO A 76 2.60 -8.92 -8.53
C PRO A 76 1.54 -9.75 -9.27
N GLY A 77 0.52 -10.26 -8.55
CA GLY A 77 -0.59 -11.05 -9.10
C GLY A 77 -1.86 -10.27 -9.46
N LEU A 78 -2.01 -8.98 -9.09
CA LEU A 78 -3.15 -8.17 -9.52
C LEU A 78 -3.04 -7.80 -11.02
N MET A 79 -1.85 -7.98 -11.60
CA MET A 79 -1.60 -7.93 -13.05
C MET A 79 -1.67 -9.30 -13.75
N ASP A 80 -1.89 -10.42 -13.03
CA ASP A 80 -1.92 -11.77 -13.62
C ASP A 80 -3.29 -12.46 -13.50
N ASN A 81 -4.33 -11.78 -13.98
CA ASN A 81 -5.52 -12.48 -14.47
C ASN A 81 -5.81 -12.03 -15.90
N ASN A 82 -5.03 -12.61 -16.83
CA ASN A 82 -5.19 -12.54 -18.29
C ASN A 82 -4.75 -11.25 -19.02
N GLY A 83 -3.67 -10.58 -18.59
CA GLY A 83 -3.26 -9.31 -19.23
C GLY A 83 -1.77 -8.98 -19.15
N SER A 84 -0.97 -9.67 -19.96
CA SER A 84 0.30 -9.18 -20.51
C SER A 84 1.50 -9.05 -19.57
N ARG A 85 2.42 -9.98 -19.77
CA ARG A 85 3.87 -9.96 -19.46
C ARG A 85 4.64 -8.77 -20.09
N GLN A 86 3.99 -7.65 -20.39
CA GLN A 86 4.49 -6.59 -21.27
C GLN A 86 5.12 -5.39 -20.53
N TRP A 87 4.98 -5.30 -19.20
CA TRP A 87 5.55 -4.19 -18.42
C TRP A 87 7.04 -4.34 -18.10
N VAL A 88 7.61 -5.55 -18.30
CA VAL A 88 9.03 -5.84 -18.02
C VAL A 88 9.95 -5.32 -19.13
N GLU A 89 9.43 -5.07 -20.34
CA GLU A 89 10.23 -4.57 -21.47
C GLU A 89 10.20 -3.03 -21.60
N GLU A 90 9.20 -2.34 -21.05
CA GLU A 90 9.02 -0.90 -21.27
C GLU A 90 9.77 -0.01 -20.25
N TYR A 91 10.05 -0.52 -19.04
CA TYR A 91 10.73 0.25 -17.99
C TYR A 91 12.18 -0.18 -17.69
N GLY A 92 12.81 -0.92 -18.61
CA GLY A 92 14.27 -1.00 -18.74
C GLY A 92 15.06 -1.16 -17.43
N VAL A 93 14.67 -2.11 -16.57
CA VAL A 93 15.54 -2.56 -15.45
C VAL A 93 16.33 -3.79 -15.91
N ILE A 94 17.05 -3.62 -17.03
CA ILE A 94 18.44 -4.02 -17.35
C ILE A 94 18.85 -3.39 -18.67
#